data_AF-A0A1X7U2J9-F1
#
_entry.id   AF-A0A1X7U2J9-F1
#
_cell.length_a   1.000
_cell.length_b   1.000
_cell.length_c   1.000
_cell.angle_alpha   90.00
_cell.angle_beta   90.00
_cell.angle_gamma   90.00
#
_symmetry.space_group_name_H-M   'P 1'
#
loop_
_entity.id
_entity.type
_entity.pdbx_description
1 polymer ?
#
loop_
_entity_poly.entity_id
_entity_poly.type
_entity_poly.pdbx_seq_one_letter_code
_entity_poly.pdbx_strand_id
1 'polypeptide(L)'
;MPAKSRDKAVSASAEKTSSGLRQSGKKTKFICPICDYGIDDAVHDFIFCEGSCQTWIHRGCGGLSKSAHERAKGLPTWFCPQCRLDAQTNEILVLRKEVADLTEQFSSLK
;
A
#
# COMPACT_ATOMS: atom_id res chain seq x y z
N MET A 1 -3.79 -38.91 -38.68
CA MET A 1 -2.72 -38.59 -39.64
C MET A 1 -3.39 -38.35 -40.99
N PRO A 2 -3.44 -37.09 -41.44
CA PRO A 2 -2.48 -36.63 -42.44
C PRO A 2 -1.81 -35.29 -42.07
N ALA A 3 -0.65 -35.07 -42.68
CA ALA A 3 0.30 -33.99 -42.38
C ALA A 3 0.33 -32.91 -43.47
N LYS A 4 0.89 -31.76 -43.08
CA LYS A 4 1.47 -30.65 -43.87
C LYS A 4 0.49 -29.65 -44.53
N SER A 5 0.59 -28.38 -44.11
CA SER A 5 1.44 -27.41 -44.83
C SER A 5 1.66 -26.14 -44.00
N ARG A 6 2.93 -25.74 -43.83
CA ARG A 6 3.38 -24.42 -43.38
C ARG A 6 3.89 -23.69 -44.61
N ASP A 7 3.69 -22.37 -44.66
CA ASP A 7 4.67 -21.35 -45.10
C ASP A 7 3.96 -20.06 -45.54
N LYS A 8 4.27 -18.91 -44.90
CA LYS A 8 4.73 -17.68 -45.59
C LYS A 8 5.16 -16.63 -44.55
N ALA A 9 6.35 -16.06 -44.78
CA ALA A 9 7.01 -15.03 -43.98
C ALA A 9 6.82 -13.62 -44.56
N VAL A 10 7.41 -12.63 -43.84
CA VAL A 10 7.87 -11.27 -44.25
C VAL A 10 6.80 -10.16 -44.24
N SER A 11 7.04 -8.89 -43.86
CA SER A 11 8.04 -8.16 -43.05
C SER A 11 7.63 -6.67 -43.00
N ALA A 12 8.25 -5.91 -42.07
CA ALA A 12 8.64 -4.49 -42.17
C ALA A 12 7.73 -3.35 -41.62
N SER A 13 8.24 -2.76 -40.53
CA SER A 13 8.65 -1.35 -40.34
C SER A 13 7.66 -0.20 -40.48
N ALA A 14 7.49 0.53 -39.36
CA ALA A 14 7.36 1.99 -39.37
C ALA A 14 7.94 2.57 -38.06
N GLU A 15 9.12 3.17 -38.16
CA GLU A 15 9.66 4.13 -37.18
C GLU A 15 8.78 5.39 -37.15
N LYS A 16 8.48 5.91 -35.96
CA LYS A 16 8.39 7.37 -35.72
C LYS A 16 8.88 7.73 -34.33
N THR A 17 10.16 8.06 -34.28
CA THR A 17 10.77 8.94 -33.28
C THR A 17 9.98 10.25 -33.23
N SER A 18 9.41 10.58 -32.07
CA SER A 18 9.08 11.97 -31.76
C SER A 18 9.47 12.26 -30.32
N SER A 19 10.63 12.91 -30.21
CA SER A 19 11.16 13.53 -29.01
C SER A 19 10.16 14.55 -28.48
N GLY A 20 9.37 14.14 -27.49
CA GLY A 20 8.58 15.04 -26.67
C GLY A 20 9.28 15.25 -25.34
N LEU A 21 10.27 16.15 -25.30
CA LEU A 21 10.80 16.68 -24.04
C LEU A 21 9.71 17.56 -23.40
N ARG A 22 8.69 16.93 -22.81
CA ARG A 22 7.72 17.63 -21.97
C ARG A 22 8.30 17.71 -20.57
N GLN A 23 9.03 18.79 -20.33
CA GLN A 23 9.25 19.32 -18.99
C GLN A 23 7.87 19.52 -18.36
N SER A 24 7.46 18.59 -17.50
CA SER A 24 6.25 18.69 -16.69
C SER A 24 6.69 18.77 -15.24
N GLY A 25 6.09 19.71 -14.51
CA GLY A 25 6.56 20.25 -13.24
C GLY A 25 6.96 19.20 -12.21
N LYS A 26 7.78 19.62 -11.23
CA LYS A 26 8.26 18.79 -10.12
C LYS A 26 7.12 17.99 -9.48
N LYS A 27 6.88 16.77 -9.97
CA LYS A 27 5.94 15.83 -9.37
C LYS A 27 6.53 15.48 -8.01
N THR A 28 5.83 15.84 -6.95
CA THR A 28 6.15 15.35 -5.60
C THR A 28 6.07 13.83 -5.64
N LYS A 29 7.23 13.17 -5.63
CA LYS A 29 7.29 11.70 -5.58
C LYS A 29 6.89 11.28 -4.17
N PHE A 30 5.74 10.61 -4.04
CA PHE A 30 5.36 9.97 -2.79
C PHE A 30 6.26 8.76 -2.56
N ILE A 31 6.79 8.59 -1.35
CA ILE A 31 7.66 7.47 -0.98
C ILE A 31 6.88 6.58 -0.02
N CYS A 32 6.83 5.28 -0.31
CA CYS A 32 6.20 4.31 0.56
C CYS A 32 7.08 4.07 1.79
N PRO A 33 6.60 4.28 3.02
CA PRO A 33 7.40 4.15 4.24
C PRO A 33 7.73 2.70 4.64
N ILE A 34 7.21 1.72 3.90
CA ILE A 34 7.42 0.28 4.18
C ILE A 34 8.60 -0.27 3.39
N CYS A 35 8.82 0.24 2.18
CA CYS A 35 9.85 -0.27 1.26
C CYS A 35 10.81 0.80 0.76
N ASP A 36 10.61 2.07 1.15
CA ASP A 36 11.39 3.24 0.76
C ASP A 36 11.46 3.51 -0.75
N TYR A 37 10.61 2.84 -1.53
CA TYR A 37 10.48 3.08 -2.97
C TYR A 37 9.39 4.10 -3.30
N GLY A 38 9.58 4.78 -4.42
CA GLY A 38 8.59 5.72 -4.96
C GLY A 38 7.28 5.05 -5.37
N ILE A 39 6.18 5.76 -5.16
CA ILE A 39 4.85 5.42 -5.67
C ILE A 39 4.64 6.17 -6.99
N ASP A 40 4.24 5.43 -8.02
CA ASP A 40 4.02 5.91 -9.37
C ASP A 40 2.58 5.54 -9.73
N ASP A 41 1.77 6.53 -10.06
CA ASP A 41 0.35 6.38 -10.32
C ASP A 41 0.04 5.64 -11.62
N ALA A 42 0.99 5.58 -12.56
CA ALA A 42 0.84 4.85 -13.81
C ALA A 42 1.07 3.35 -13.66
N VAL A 43 1.82 2.92 -12.63
CA VAL A 43 2.33 1.52 -12.53
C VAL A 43 1.89 0.84 -11.24
N HIS A 44 1.73 1.58 -10.15
CA HIS A 44 1.48 1.02 -8.84
C HIS A 44 0.02 1.18 -8.42
N ASP A 45 -0.54 0.11 -7.85
CA ASP A 45 -1.71 0.24 -7.00
C ASP A 45 -1.27 0.73 -5.62
N PHE A 46 -1.96 1.73 -5.08
CA PHE A 46 -1.66 2.32 -3.78
C PHE A 46 -2.94 2.72 -3.04
N ILE A 47 -2.82 2.94 -1.74
CA ILE A 47 -3.92 3.39 -0.87
C ILE A 47 -3.37 4.35 0.18
N PHE A 48 -4.16 5.36 0.56
CA PHE A 48 -3.75 6.34 1.57
C PHE A 48 -4.03 5.80 2.97
N CYS A 49 -3.06 5.93 3.86
CA CYS A 49 -3.22 5.62 5.27
C CYS A 49 -3.78 6.84 6.01
N GLU A 50 -4.99 6.69 6.56
CA GLU A 50 -5.67 7.70 7.39
C GLU A 50 -5.18 7.70 8.85
N GLY A 51 -4.13 6.93 9.15
CA GLY A 51 -3.52 6.88 10.47
C GLY A 51 -2.63 8.08 10.76
N SER A 52 -1.86 7.97 11.85
CA SER A 52 -0.89 9.00 12.26
C SER A 52 0.18 9.30 11.20
N CYS A 53 0.50 8.34 10.33
CA CYS A 53 1.54 8.52 9.32
C CYS A 53 1.09 9.28 8.06
N GLN A 54 -0.22 9.46 7.84
CA GLN A 54 -0.80 10.29 6.77
C GLN A 54 -0.05 10.19 5.42
N THR A 55 0.12 8.97 4.91
CA THR A 55 0.97 8.70 3.73
C THR A 55 0.41 7.62 2.82
N TRP A 56 0.88 7.62 1.57
CA TRP A 56 0.53 6.63 0.56
C TRP A 56 1.34 5.35 0.73
N ILE A 57 0.67 4.21 0.59
CA ILE A 57 1.27 2.87 0.73
C ILE A 57 1.03 2.09 -0.56
N HIS A 58 2.05 1.42 -1.10
CA HIS A 58 1.83 0.45 -2.19
C HIS A 58 0.88 -0.66 -1.71
N ARG A 59 -0.06 -1.08 -2.56
CA ARG A 59 -1.01 -2.16 -2.26
C ARG A 59 -0.34 -3.39 -1.66
N GLY A 60 0.77 -3.83 -2.28
CA GLY A 60 1.54 -4.99 -1.83
C GLY A 60 2.18 -4.78 -0.46
N CYS A 61 2.79 -3.62 -0.24
CA CYS A 61 3.39 -3.25 1.06
C CYS A 61 2.34 -3.13 2.17
N GLY A 62 1.13 -2.69 1.84
CA GLY A 62 -0.02 -2.68 2.76
C GLY A 62 -0.62 -4.06 3.02
N GLY A 63 -0.10 -5.13 2.43
CA GLY A 63 -0.59 -6.51 2.61
C GLY A 63 -1.95 -6.77 1.94
N LEU A 64 -2.34 -5.96 0.96
CA LEU A 64 -3.66 -6.07 0.33
C LEU A 64 -3.59 -6.92 -0.94
N SER A 65 -4.47 -7.93 -1.02
CA SER A 65 -4.82 -8.53 -2.30
C SER A 65 -5.54 -7.50 -3.19
N LYS A 66 -5.60 -7.76 -4.51
CA LYS A 66 -6.32 -6.87 -5.43
C LYS A 66 -7.78 -6.64 -5.01
N SER A 67 -8.49 -7.71 -4.64
CA SER A 67 -9.88 -7.61 -4.20
C SER A 67 -10.03 -6.91 -2.84
N ALA A 68 -9.09 -7.09 -1.91
CA ALA A 68 -9.09 -6.36 -0.64
C ALA A 68 -8.83 -4.86 -0.84
N HIS A 69 -7.95 -4.51 -1.78
CA HIS A 69 -7.65 -3.12 -2.13
C HIS A 69 -8.86 -2.40 -2.71
N GLU A 70 -9.59 -3.01 -3.65
CA GLU A 70 -10.81 -2.43 -4.18
C GLU A 70 -11.88 -2.22 -3.10
N ARG A 71 -12.04 -3.17 -2.17
CA ARG A 71 -12.93 -2.97 -1.01
C ARG A 71 -12.46 -1.83 -0.12
N ALA A 72 -11.16 -1.74 0.14
CA ALA A 72 -10.58 -0.72 1.01
C ALA A 72 -10.74 0.70 0.44
N LYS A 73 -10.67 0.87 -0.88
CA LYS A 73 -10.97 2.16 -1.55
C LYS A 73 -12.40 2.64 -1.32
N GLY A 74 -13.33 1.72 -1.09
CA GLY A 74 -14.74 2.04 -0.80
C GLY A 74 -15.01 2.32 0.69
N LEU A 75 -14.02 2.14 1.57
CA LEU A 75 -14.16 2.44 2.99
C LEU A 75 -13.83 3.92 3.24
N PRO A 76 -14.47 4.56 4.25
CA PRO A 76 -14.16 5.93 4.61
C PRO A 76 -12.75 6.09 5.16
N THR A 77 -12.18 5.02 5.73
CA THR A 77 -10.85 5.03 6.32
C THR A 77 -10.14 3.70 6.10
N TRP A 78 -8.84 3.76 5.82
CA TRP A 78 -7.94 2.61 5.85
C TRP A 78 -6.66 2.96 6.62
N PHE A 79 -6.13 1.98 7.35
CA PHE A 79 -4.92 2.12 8.16
C PHE A 79 -3.88 1.09 7.73
N CYS A 80 -2.64 1.54 7.53
CA CYS A 80 -1.52 0.69 7.21
C CYS A 80 -1.16 -0.25 8.37
N PRO A 81 -0.40 -1.32 8.12
CA PRO A 81 0.00 -2.27 9.16
C PRO A 81 0.67 -1.59 10.36
N GLN A 82 1.57 -0.61 10.13
CA GLN A 82 2.27 0.08 11.21
C GLN A 82 1.30 0.87 12.10
N CYS A 83 0.46 1.74 11.54
CA CYS A 83 -0.50 2.51 12.34
C CYS A 83 -1.48 1.61 13.10
N ARG A 84 -1.84 0.45 12.54
CA ARG A 84 -2.67 -0.54 13.24
C ARG A 84 -1.95 -1.17 14.43
N LEU A 85 -0.67 -1.54 14.26
CA LEU A 85 0.16 -2.06 15.35
C LEU A 85 0.40 -1.03 16.45
N ASP A 86 0.62 0.23 16.08
CA ASP A 86 0.81 1.32 17.03
C ASP A 86 -0.45 1.54 17.87
N ALA A 87 -1.63 1.56 17.23
CA ALA A 87 -2.91 1.68 17.91
C ALA A 87 -3.15 0.53 18.90
N GLN A 88 -2.89 -0.71 18.47
CA GLN A 88 -3.01 -1.90 19.32
C GLN A 88 -2.02 -1.88 20.49
N THR A 89 -0.78 -1.45 20.25
CA THR A 89 0.25 -1.34 21.28
C THR A 89 -0.17 -0.32 22.35
N ASN A 90 -0.69 0.83 21.93
CA ASN A 90 -1.19 1.85 22.85
C ASN A 90 -2.36 1.33 23.69
N GLU A 91 -3.32 0.64 23.07
CA GLU A 91 -4.45 0.02 23.76
C GLU A 91 -3.98 -1.00 24.81
N ILE A 92 -3.03 -1.88 24.43
CA ILE A 92 -2.45 -2.87 25.35
C ILE A 92 -1.75 -2.17 26.53
N LEU A 93 -1.01 -1.10 26.30
CA LEU A 93 -0.32 -0.36 27.37
C LEU A 93 -1.31 0.27 28.36
N VAL A 94 -2.39 0.87 27.85
CA VAL A 94 -3.46 1.46 28.68
C VAL A 94 -4.13 0.38 29.51
N LEU A 95 -4.57 -0.72 28.88
CA LEU A 95 -5.23 -1.82 29.59
C LEU A 95 -4.34 -2.46 30.65
N ARG A 96 -3.03 -2.64 30.36
CA ARG A 96 -2.08 -3.16 31.35
C ARG A 96 -1.94 -2.26 32.56
N LYS A 97 -1.96 -0.94 32.35
CA LYS A 97 -1.95 0.03 33.45
C LYS A 97 -3.23 -0.07 34.28
N GLU A 98 -4.40 -0.07 33.65
CA GLU A 98 -5.68 -0.18 34.35
C GLU A 98 -5.78 -1.47 35.18
N VAL A 99 -5.30 -2.59 34.64
CA VAL A 99 -5.24 -3.86 35.39
C VAL A 99 -4.30 -3.76 36.60
N ALA A 100 -3.14 -3.12 36.45
CA ALA A 100 -2.21 -2.92 37.56
C ALA A 100 -2.82 -2.03 38.65
N ASP A 101 -3.42 -0.91 38.27
CA ASP A 101 -4.06 0.05 39.18
C ASP A 101 -5.24 -0.61 39.93
N LEU A 102 -6.07 -1.40 39.24
CA LEU A 102 -7.16 -2.16 39.87
C LEU A 102 -6.65 -3.25 40.82
N THR A 103 -5.55 -3.93 40.45
CA THR A 103 -4.94 -4.96 41.28
C THR A 103 -4.42 -4.35 42.59
N GLU A 104 -3.77 -3.19 42.52
CA GLU A 104 -3.30 -2.44 43.69
C GLU A 104 -4.48 -2.00 44.58
N GLN A 105 -5.52 -1.41 43.99
CA GLN A 105 -6.73 -1.01 44.73
C GLN A 105 -7.38 -2.19 45.46
N PHE A 106 -7.54 -3.32 44.79
CA PHE A 106 -8.12 -4.52 45.42
C PHE A 106 -7.22 -5.06 46.54
N SER A 107 -5.90 -5.01 46.37
CA SER A 107 -4.96 -5.40 47.43
C SER A 107 -5.03 -4.50 48.65
N SER A 108 -5.34 -3.20 48.47
CA SER A 108 -5.48 -2.23 49.57
C SER A 108 -6.80 -2.36 50.35
N LEU A 109 -7.80 -3.03 49.79
CA LEU A 109 -9.10 -3.27 50.42
C LEU A 109 -9.15 -4.57 51.24
N LYS A 110 -8.14 -5.43 51.10
CA LYS A 110 -7.96 -6.65 51.90
C LYS A 110 -7.09 -6.38 53.11
#